data_AF-A0A401TVU3-F1
#
_entry.id   AF-A0A401TVU3-F1
#
_cell.length_a   1.000
_cell.length_b   1.000
_cell.length_c   1.000
_cell.angle_alpha   90.00
_cell.angle_beta   90.00
_cell.angle_gamma   90.00
#
_symmetry.space_group_name_H-M   'P 1'
#
loop_
_entity.id
_entity.type
_entity.pdbx_description
1 polymer ?
#
loop_
_entity_poly.entity_id
_entity_poly.type
_entity_poly.pdbx_seq_one_letter_code
_entity_poly.pdbx_strand_id
1 'polypeptide(L)' 'MTGSTRSSQGLDDRRKRLLFRCWHRGTREMDLILGRFADATIGELSDQEIGELEHLIEVPDPDLYAALTGDKV' A
#
# COMPACT_ATOMS: atom_id res chain seq x y z
N MET A 1 14.40 -11.31 -3.30
CA MET A 1 14.06 -9.98 -3.83
C MET A 1 12.68 -9.65 -3.29
N THR A 2 12.54 -8.66 -2.43
CA THR A 2 11.22 -8.18 -1.97
C THR A 2 10.71 -7.16 -2.98
N GLY A 3 9.43 -7.24 -3.31
CA GLY A 3 8.78 -6.41 -4.34
C GLY A 3 7.46 -7.07 -4.78
N SER A 4 6.67 -6.32 -5.55
CA SER A 4 5.39 -6.80 -6.10
C SER A 4 5.57 -8.15 -6.80
N THR A 5 4.81 -9.13 -6.35
CA THR A 5 4.69 -10.45 -6.96
C THR A 5 3.62 -10.49 -8.05
N ARG A 6 2.80 -9.44 -8.09
CA ARG A 6 1.71 -9.23 -9.04
C ARG A 6 2.20 -8.48 -10.29
N SER A 7 1.64 -8.86 -11.44
CA SER A 7 1.71 -8.05 -12.66
C SER A 7 0.79 -6.84 -12.58
N SER A 8 1.25 -5.68 -13.03
CA SER A 8 0.42 -4.47 -13.13
C SER A 8 -0.48 -4.43 -14.37
N GLN A 9 -0.57 -5.53 -15.12
CA GLN A 9 -1.40 -5.64 -16.32
C GLN A 9 -2.89 -5.50 -15.96
N GLY A 10 -3.63 -4.71 -16.73
CA GLY A 10 -5.04 -4.43 -16.47
C GLY A 10 -5.31 -3.37 -15.39
N LEU A 11 -4.29 -2.89 -14.67
CA LEU A 11 -4.43 -1.74 -13.80
C LEU A 11 -4.42 -0.44 -14.61
N ASP A 12 -5.27 0.50 -14.22
CA ASP A 12 -5.13 1.89 -14.64
C ASP A 12 -3.90 2.54 -14.00
N ASP A 13 -3.56 3.74 -14.47
CA ASP A 13 -2.36 4.44 -14.03
C ASP A 13 -2.42 4.91 -12.57
N ARG A 14 -3.62 5.12 -12.01
CA ARG A 14 -3.79 5.48 -10.60
C ARG A 14 -3.42 4.28 -9.71
N ARG A 15 -3.99 3.11 -10.00
CA ARG A 15 -3.71 1.85 -9.30
C ARG A 15 -2.24 1.41 -9.44
N LYS A 16 -1.63 1.60 -10.61
CA LYS A 16 -0.18 1.35 -10.81
C LYS A 16 0.70 2.22 -9.92
N ARG A 17 0.44 3.53 -9.90
CA ARG A 17 1.18 4.46 -9.04
C ARG A 17 1.00 4.11 -7.56
N LEU A 18 -0.22 3.75 -7.17
CA LEU A 18 -0.53 3.37 -5.80
C LEU A 18 0.19 2.09 -5.37
N LEU A 19 0.18 1.06 -6.22
CA LEU A 19 0.91 -0.18 -5.99
C LEU A 19 2.42 0.06 -5.85
N PHE A 20 3.00 0.90 -6.70
CA PHE A 20 4.40 1.29 -6.58
C PHE A 20 4.66 1.94 -5.21
N ARG A 21 3.85 2.93 -4.80
CA ARG A 21 4.03 3.62 -3.51
C ARG A 21 3.87 2.71 -2.30
N CYS A 22 3.05 1.67 -2.38
CA CYS A 22 2.91 0.66 -1.32
C CYS A 22 4.18 -0.20 -1.13
N TRP A 23 5.00 -0.34 -2.18
CA TRP A 23 6.28 -1.07 -2.17
C TRP A 23 7.52 -0.17 -2.06
N HIS A 24 7.34 1.15 -1.93
CA HIS A 24 8.42 2.13 -1.84
C HIS A 24 8.23 3.02 -0.60
N ARG A 25 8.10 2.38 0.55
CA ARG A 25 8.05 2.98 1.88
C ARG A 25 9.47 3.17 2.42
N GLY A 26 9.57 3.86 3.55
CA GLY A 26 10.84 4.12 4.22
C GLY A 26 11.41 2.90 4.96
N THR A 27 10.58 1.91 5.27
CA THR A 27 10.98 0.68 5.96
C THR A 27 10.51 -0.57 5.22
N ARG A 28 11.32 -1.64 5.31
CA ARG A 28 11.02 -2.92 4.67
C ARG A 28 9.81 -3.60 5.28
N GLU A 29 9.59 -3.42 6.57
CA GLU A 29 8.41 -3.91 7.29
C GLU A 29 7.14 -3.30 6.71
N MET A 30 7.12 -1.97 6.50
CA MET A 30 5.98 -1.29 5.89
C MET A 30 5.75 -1.70 4.45
N ASP A 31 6.82 -1.87 3.67
CA ASP A 31 6.72 -2.43 2.31
C ASP A 31 6.08 -3.81 2.30
N LEU A 32 6.44 -4.67 3.25
CA LEU A 32 5.89 -6.02 3.32
C LEU A 32 4.42 -6.03 3.77
N ILE A 33 4.03 -5.13 4.67
CA ILE A 33 2.64 -5.03 5.13
C ILE A 33 1.77 -4.43 4.02
N LEU A 34 2.08 -3.23 3.56
CA LEU A 34 1.27 -2.50 2.60
C LEU A 34 1.42 -3.06 1.18
N GLY A 35 2.63 -3.39 0.76
CA GLY A 35 2.90 -3.92 -0.57
C GLY A 35 2.20 -5.26 -0.80
N ARG A 36 2.19 -6.17 0.18
CA ARG A 36 1.45 -7.44 0.06
C ARG A 36 -0.06 -7.24 0.08
N PHE A 37 -0.56 -6.32 0.91
CA PHE A 37 -1.98 -5.96 0.88
C PHE A 37 -2.37 -5.44 -0.51
N ALA A 38 -1.61 -4.48 -1.04
CA ALA A 38 -1.86 -3.91 -2.36
C ALA A 38 -1.75 -4.96 -3.48
N ASP A 39 -0.75 -5.85 -3.45
CA ASP A 39 -0.63 -6.96 -4.40
C ASP A 39 -1.94 -7.77 -4.47
N ALA A 40 -2.50 -8.11 -3.29
CA ALA A 40 -3.68 -8.94 -3.18
C ALA A 40 -4.97 -8.21 -3.58
N THR A 41 -5.13 -6.93 -3.22
CA THR A 41 -6.44 -6.26 -3.28
C THR A 41 -6.57 -5.16 -4.33
N ILE A 42 -5.48 -4.54 -4.82
CA ILE A 42 -5.54 -3.29 -5.63
C ILE A 42 -6.39 -3.40 -6.91
N GLY A 43 -6.57 -4.61 -7.45
CA GLY A 43 -7.41 -4.87 -8.63
C GLY A 43 -8.89 -5.00 -8.33
N GLU A 44 -9.24 -5.27 -7.08
CA GLU A 44 -10.61 -5.53 -6.61
C GLU A 44 -11.19 -4.34 -5.84
N LEU A 45 -10.32 -3.44 -5.34
CA LEU A 45 -10.74 -2.23 -4.65
C LEU A 45 -11.59 -1.33 -5.57
N SER A 46 -12.72 -0.90 -5.04
CA SER A 46 -13.57 0.13 -5.60
C SER A 46 -12.85 1.48 -5.65
N ASP A 47 -13.36 2.42 -6.45
CA ASP A 47 -12.73 3.75 -6.57
C ASP A 47 -12.73 4.55 -5.27
N GLN A 48 -13.68 4.27 -4.36
CA GLN A 48 -13.69 4.83 -3.02
C GLN A 48 -12.55 4.27 -2.18
N GLU A 49 -12.41 2.94 -2.13
CA GLU A 49 -11.34 2.27 -1.37
C GLU A 49 -9.95 2.62 -1.91
N ILE A 50 -9.83 2.85 -3.23
CA ILE A 50 -8.59 3.41 -3.80
C ILE A 50 -8.31 4.80 -3.24
N GLY A 51 -9.33 5.66 -3.08
CA GLY A 51 -9.17 6.98 -2.46
C GLY A 51 -8.76 6.89 -0.98
N GLU A 52 -9.32 5.94 -0.25
CA GLU A 52 -8.94 5.69 1.15
C GLU A 52 -7.49 5.20 1.25
N LEU A 53 -7.08 4.28 0.38
CA LEU A 53 -5.71 3.79 0.32
C LEU A 53 -4.72 4.90 -0.08
N GLU A 54 -5.09 5.78 -1.01
CA GLU A 54 -4.30 6.98 -1.34
C GLU A 54 -4.08 7.87 -0.12
N HIS A 55 -5.11 8.10 0.68
CA HIS A 55 -4.98 8.88 1.90
C HIS A 55 -4.11 8.17 2.95
N LEU A 56 -4.29 6.87 3.12
CA LEU A 56 -3.53 6.06 4.07
C LEU A 56 -2.02 6.11 3.79
N ILE A 57 -1.62 6.04 2.51
CA ILE A 57 -0.19 6.06 2.14
C ILE A 57 0.46 7.44 2.23
N GLU A 58 -0.29 8.52 2.47
CA GLU A 58 0.32 9.82 2.82
C GLU A 58 0.77 9.87 4.29
N VAL A 59 0.29 8.96 5.13
CA VAL A 59 0.68 8.88 6.54
C VAL A 59 2.14 8.43 6.64
N PRO A 60 2.98 9.09 7.48
CA PRO A 60 4.35 8.66 7.72
C PRO A 60 4.43 7.22 8.25
N ASP A 61 5.46 6.48 7.85
CA ASP A 61 5.66 5.08 8.26
C ASP A 61 5.60 4.83 9.77
N PRO A 62 6.23 5.65 10.65
CA PRO A 62 6.17 5.42 12.08
C PRO A 62 4.74 5.49 12.64
N ASP A 63 3.98 6.48 12.21
CA ASP A 63 2.60 6.71 12.68
C ASP A 63 1.67 5.60 12.17
N LEU A 64 1.83 5.22 10.90
CA LEU A 64 1.06 4.15 10.29
C LEU A 64 1.38 2.79 10.91
N TYR A 65 2.66 2.53 11.21
CA TYR A 65 3.07 1.31 11.90
C TYR A 65 2.49 1.23 13.31
N ALA A 66 2.56 2.32 14.09
CA ALA A 66 1.97 2.39 15.43
C ALA A 66 0.45 2.14 15.41
N ALA A 67 -0.25 2.73 14.44
CA ALA A 67 -1.69 2.51 14.25
C ALA A 67 -2.02 1.03 13.94
N LEU A 68 -1.17 0.34 13.17
CA LEU A 68 -1.34 -1.07 12.82
C LEU A 68 -0.99 -2.04 13.96
N THR A 69 0.04 -1.73 14.75
CA THR A 69 0.42 -2.56 15.91
C THR A 69 -0.47 -2.32 17.13
N GLY A 70 -1.31 -1.29 17.11
CA GLY A 70 -2.16 -0.92 18.23
C GLY A 70 -1.39 -0.23 19.35
N ASP A 71 -0.15 0.21 19.09
CA ASP A 71 0.57 1.12 19.96
C ASP A 71 -0.13 2.47 19.87
N LYS A 72 -1.00 2.74 20.84
CA LYS A 72 -1.68 4.03 20.97
C LYS A 72 -0.64 5.15 21.04
N VAL A 73 -0.63 5.99 20.01
CA VAL A 73 -0.08 7.36 20.07
C VAL A 73 -0.79 8.14 21.16
#